data_AF-A0A061NZF1-F1
#
_entry.id   AF-A0A061NZF1-F1
#
_cell.length_a   1.000
_cell.length_b   1.000
_cell.length_c   1.000
_cell.angle_alpha   90.00
_cell.angle_beta   90.00
_cell.angle_gamma   90.00
#
_symmetry.space_group_name_H-M   'P 1'
#
loop_
_entity.id
_entity.type
_entity.pdbx_description
1 polymer ?
#
loop_
_entity_poly.entity_id
_entity_poly.type
_entity_poly.pdbx_seq_one_letter_code
_entity_poly.pdbx_strand_id
1 'polypeptide(L)'
;MLSEAYLDKTPKKALLSHFAGRSLNPMLERYLRVSSEALAYHAIHATYDSSQAVRDLSGSGITCPDFKETLAPMISYYTKHRQDQQKYVT
;
A
#
# COMPACT_ATOMS: atom_id res chain seq x y z
N MET A 1 0.20 5.73 -10.58
CA MET A 1 0.65 6.29 -9.28
C MET A 1 1.52 5.33 -8.47
N LEU A 2 1.02 4.42 -7.62
CA LEU A 2 1.93 3.56 -6.80
C LEU A 2 2.80 2.63 -7.67
N SER A 3 2.20 1.88 -8.60
CA SER A 3 2.94 0.98 -9.50
C SER A 3 3.94 1.72 -10.37
N GLU A 4 3.61 2.93 -10.78
CA GLU A 4 4.48 3.80 -11.56
C GLU A 4 5.65 4.29 -10.73
N ALA A 5 5.39 4.81 -9.52
CA ALA A 5 6.44 5.27 -8.61
C ALA A 5 7.38 4.14 -8.16
N TYR A 6 6.90 2.90 -8.01
CA TYR A 6 7.70 1.77 -7.52
C TYR A 6 8.32 0.90 -8.63
N LEU A 7 7.58 0.63 -9.71
CA LEU A 7 7.99 -0.30 -10.77
C LEU A 7 8.30 0.39 -12.10
N ASP A 8 8.12 1.70 -12.19
CA ASP A 8 8.18 2.48 -13.45
C ASP A 8 7.25 1.90 -14.53
N LYS A 9 6.11 1.33 -14.09
CA LYS A 9 5.15 0.63 -14.95
C LYS A 9 3.72 0.98 -14.60
N THR A 10 2.93 1.25 -15.62
CA THR A 10 1.48 1.41 -15.52
C THR A 10 0.78 0.10 -15.89
N PRO A 11 -0.04 -0.48 -15.00
CA PRO A 11 -0.77 -1.70 -15.30
C PRO A 11 -1.77 -1.45 -16.44
N LYS A 12 -1.67 -2.24 -17.51
CA LYS A 12 -2.53 -2.11 -18.70
C LYS A 12 -3.83 -2.90 -18.59
N LYS A 13 -3.90 -3.84 -17.65
CA LYS A 13 -5.04 -4.74 -17.44
C LYS A 13 -5.30 -4.85 -15.95
N ALA A 14 -6.57 -4.75 -15.56
CA ALA A 14 -7.01 -5.03 -14.20
C ALA A 14 -7.59 -6.45 -14.16
N LEU A 15 -7.10 -7.29 -13.26
CA LEU A 15 -7.78 -8.53 -12.92
C LEU A 15 -8.80 -8.22 -11.82
N LEU A 16 -10.00 -8.80 -11.92
CA LEU A 16 -10.99 -8.75 -10.84
C LEU A 16 -10.40 -9.41 -9.57
N SER A 17 -10.43 -8.69 -8.45
CA SER A 17 -9.81 -9.07 -7.16
C SER A 17 -10.26 -10.44 -6.68
N HIS A 18 -11.50 -10.84 -7.00
CA HIS A 18 -12.07 -12.13 -6.63
C HIS A 18 -11.38 -13.32 -7.31
N PHE A 19 -10.91 -13.16 -8.56
CA PHE A 19 -10.14 -14.20 -9.24
C PHE A 19 -8.70 -14.26 -8.72
N ALA A 20 -8.11 -13.12 -8.36
CA ALA A 20 -6.79 -13.08 -7.74
C ALA A 20 -6.78 -13.84 -6.41
N GLY A 21 -7.76 -13.57 -5.53
CA GLY A 21 -7.88 -14.23 -4.23
C GLY A 21 -8.06 -15.74 -4.31
N ARG A 22 -8.89 -16.23 -5.25
CA ARG A 22 -9.08 -17.68 -5.45
C ARG A 22 -7.87 -18.39 -6.05
N SER A 23 -7.00 -17.67 -6.74
CA SER A 23 -5.81 -18.23 -7.38
C SER A 23 -4.58 -18.29 -6.46
N LEU A 24 -4.60 -17.57 -5.33
CA LEU A 24 -3.54 -17.62 -4.32
C LEU A 24 -3.65 -18.92 -3.53
N ASN A 25 -2.63 -19.77 -3.68
CA ASN A 25 -2.44 -20.94 -2.84
C ASN A 25 -1.34 -20.66 -1.79
N PRO A 26 -1.18 -21.50 -0.75
CA PRO A 26 -0.19 -21.24 0.31
C PRO A 26 1.25 -21.11 -0.18
N MET A 27 1.61 -21.77 -1.29
CA MET A 27 2.93 -21.66 -1.90
C MET A 27 3.13 -20.28 -2.53
N LEU A 28 2.13 -19.77 -3.26
CA LEU A 28 2.13 -18.44 -3.85
C LEU A 28 2.06 -17.35 -2.79
N GLU A 29 1.27 -17.51 -1.73
CA GLU A 29 1.22 -16.57 -0.60
C GLU A 29 2.59 -16.46 0.07
N ARG A 30 3.28 -17.58 0.31
CA ARG A 30 4.63 -17.60 0.86
C ARG A 30 5.68 -17.00 -0.09
N TYR A 31 5.52 -17.24 -1.39
CA TYR A 31 6.43 -16.71 -2.41
C TYR A 31 6.28 -15.19 -2.59
N LEU A 32 5.03 -14.72 -2.72
CA LEU A 32 4.70 -13.30 -2.87
C LEU A 32 4.79 -12.53 -1.56
N ARG A 33 4.78 -13.23 -0.42
CA ARG A 33 4.74 -12.67 0.94
C ARG A 33 3.52 -11.77 1.14
N VAL A 34 2.39 -12.18 0.57
CA VAL A 34 1.11 -11.47 0.61
C VAL A 34 0.02 -12.51 0.88
N SER A 35 -0.83 -12.27 1.88
CA SER A 35 -1.97 -13.13 2.17
C SER A 35 -3.13 -12.84 1.23
N SER A 36 -3.99 -13.84 0.99
CA SER A 36 -5.26 -13.66 0.30
C SER A 36 -6.16 -12.62 0.95
N GLU A 37 -6.12 -12.49 2.28
CA GLU A 37 -6.84 -11.45 3.03
C GLU A 37 -6.34 -10.04 2.70
N ALA A 38 -5.04 -9.85 2.43
CA ALA A 38 -4.48 -8.56 2.05
C ALA A 38 -5.13 -7.99 0.77
N LEU A 39 -5.62 -8.86 -0.12
CA LEU A 39 -6.36 -8.44 -1.32
C LEU A 39 -7.74 -7.84 -0.98
N ALA A 40 -8.36 -8.24 0.13
CA ALA A 40 -9.65 -7.68 0.54
C ALA A 40 -9.53 -6.18 0.86
N TYR A 41 -8.40 -5.75 1.45
CA TYR A 41 -8.13 -4.32 1.70
C TYR A 41 -8.07 -3.49 0.41
N HIS A 42 -7.68 -4.10 -0.71
CA HIS A 42 -7.66 -3.42 -2.01
C HIS A 42 -9.05 -3.31 -2.67
N ALA A 43 -10.03 -4.09 -2.21
CA ALA A 43 -11.40 -4.04 -2.73
C ALA A 43 -12.27 -2.96 -2.02
N ILE A 44 -11.75 -2.33 -0.97
CA ILE A 44 -12.48 -1.32 -0.22
C ILE A 44 -12.45 0.01 -0.96
N HIS A 45 -13.62 0.49 -1.38
CA HIS A 45 -13.81 1.87 -1.84
C HIS A 45 -14.05 2.78 -0.64
N ALA A 46 -12.97 3.18 0.03
CA ALA A 46 -13.03 4.14 1.13
C ALA A 46 -12.64 5.55 0.66
N THR A 47 -13.36 6.54 1.16
CA THR A 47 -12.96 7.95 1.11
C THR A 47 -12.75 8.41 2.54
N TYR A 48 -11.57 8.98 2.83
CA TYR A 48 -11.21 9.44 4.16
C TYR A 48 -11.30 10.97 4.20
N ASP A 49 -12.18 11.50 5.04
CA ASP A 49 -12.24 12.93 5.33
C ASP A 49 -11.38 13.25 6.56
N SER A 50 -10.27 13.96 6.33
CA SER A 50 -9.35 14.41 7.36
C SER A 50 -9.58 15.87 7.79
N SER A 51 -10.65 16.52 7.34
CA SER A 51 -10.88 17.96 7.57
C SER A 51 -10.92 18.33 9.06
N GLN A 52 -11.46 17.47 9.92
CA GLN A 52 -11.47 17.71 11.36
C GLN A 52 -10.06 17.60 11.96
N ALA A 53 -9.31 16.55 11.61
CA ALA A 53 -7.93 16.38 12.09
C ALA A 53 -7.04 17.55 11.67
N VAL A 54 -7.19 18.06 10.44
CA VAL A 54 -6.47 19.25 9.95
C VAL A 54 -6.81 20.49 10.78
N ARG A 55 -8.09 20.68 11.15
CA ARG A 55 -8.51 21.79 12.03
C ARG A 55 -7.89 21.67 13.42
N ASP A 56 -7.95 20.47 14.01
CA ASP A 56 -7.43 20.22 15.36
C ASP A 56 -5.91 20.43 15.45
N LEU A 57 -5.18 20.13 14.37
CA LEU A 57 -3.74 20.31 14.28
C LEU A 57 -3.32 21.74 13.90
N SER A 58 -4.27 22.64 13.63
CA SER A 58 -3.96 24.03 13.25
C SER A 58 -3.13 24.74 14.33
N GLY A 59 -2.00 25.34 13.92
CA GLY A 59 -1.09 26.03 14.83
C GLY A 59 -0.06 25.13 15.56
N SER A 60 -0.15 23.80 15.40
CA SER A 60 0.82 22.87 16.00
C SER A 60 2.12 22.70 15.22
N GLY A 61 2.14 23.14 13.94
CA GLY A 61 3.23 22.84 13.00
C GLY A 61 3.18 21.42 12.43
N ILE A 62 2.24 20.58 12.87
CA ILE A 62 2.01 19.24 12.33
C ILE A 62 1.12 19.35 11.09
N THR A 63 1.46 18.61 10.04
CA THR A 63 0.71 18.56 8.78
C THR A 63 0.29 17.13 8.45
N CYS A 64 -0.85 17.00 7.76
CA CYS A 64 -1.32 15.72 7.22
C CYS A 64 -1.09 15.74 5.69
N PRO A 65 0.07 15.27 5.21
CA PRO A 65 0.39 15.30 3.78
C PRO A 65 -0.53 14.38 2.98
N ASP A 66 -0.70 14.68 1.70
CA ASP A 66 -1.40 13.78 0.79
C ASP A 66 -0.60 12.46 0.68
N PHE A 67 -1.31 11.33 0.54
CA PHE A 67 -0.70 10.04 0.25
C PHE A 67 0.32 10.13 -0.91
N LYS A 68 0.04 10.92 -1.95
CA LYS A 68 0.96 11.08 -3.09
C LYS A 68 2.33 11.64 -2.68
N GLU A 69 2.34 12.58 -1.74
CA GLU A 69 3.56 13.24 -1.25
C GLU A 69 4.40 12.29 -0.38
N THR A 70 3.75 11.31 0.25
CA THR A 70 4.40 10.33 1.12
C THR A 70 4.90 9.08 0.38
N LEU A 71 4.54 8.88 -0.89
CA LEU A 71 4.94 7.70 -1.68
C LEU A 71 6.45 7.55 -1.83
N ALA A 72 7.15 8.62 -2.18
CA ALA A 72 8.60 8.58 -2.44
C ALA A 72 9.41 8.10 -1.22
N PRO A 73 9.26 8.67 -0.01
CA PRO A 73 9.98 8.17 1.17
C PRO A 73 9.56 6.75 1.56
N MET A 74 8.29 6.36 1.40
CA MET A 74 7.84 4.99 1.64
C MET A 74 8.53 3.98 0.72
N ILE A 75 8.57 4.27 -0.59
CA ILE A 75 9.21 3.42 -1.60
C ILE A 75 10.71 3.32 -1.34
N SER A 76 11.36 4.44 -1.01
CA SER A 76 12.79 4.47 -0.68
C SER A 76 13.10 3.59 0.52
N TYR A 77 12.33 3.74 1.61
CA TYR A 77 12.48 2.93 2.80
C TYR A 77 12.25 1.44 2.51
N TYR A 78 11.14 1.10 1.84
CA TYR A 78 10.84 -0.29 1.49
C TYR A 78 11.94 -0.91 0.63
N THR A 79 12.40 -0.22 -0.42
CA THR A 79 13.44 -0.74 -1.32
C THR A 79 14.75 -1.00 -0.59
N LYS A 80 15.13 -0.11 0.33
CA LYS A 80 16.33 -0.26 1.17
C LYS A 80 16.23 -1.48 2.11
N HIS A 81 15.02 -1.82 2.55
CA HIS A 81 14.81 -2.78 3.63
C HIS A 81 14.09 -4.07 3.22
N ARG A 82 13.68 -4.23 1.97
CA ARG A 82 12.89 -5.39 1.51
C ARG A 82 13.56 -6.76 1.72
N GLN A 83 14.87 -6.82 1.96
CA GLN A 83 15.57 -8.09 2.23
C GLN A 83 15.76 -8.36 3.73
N ASP A 84 15.48 -7.37 4.59
CA ASP A 84 15.66 -7.46 6.04
C ASP A 84 14.57 -8.34 6.66
N GLN A 85 14.96 -9.55 7.08
CA GLN A 85 14.04 -10.52 7.69
C GLN A 85 13.41 -10.03 8.99
N GLN A 86 14.06 -9.11 9.73
CA GLN A 86 13.54 -8.60 11.01
C GLN A 86 12.41 -7.58 10.82
N LYS A 87 12.25 -7.04 9.61
CA LYS A 87 11.21 -6.06 9.28
C LYS A 87 9.95 -6.70 8.70
N TYR A 88 9.91 -8.03 8.61
CA TYR A 88 8.71 -8.76 8.21
C TYR A 88 7.75 -8.87 9.39
N VAL A 89 6.54 -8.34 9.20
CA VAL A 89 5.42 -8.61 10.10
C VAL A 89 4.88 -9.98 9.75
N THR A 90 4.87 -10.89 10.73
CA THR A 90 4.38 -12.27 10.58
C THR A 90 2.99 -12.39 11.18
#